data_AF-A0A962QMQ9-F1
#
_entry.id   AF-A0A962QMQ9-F1
#
_cell.length_a   1.000
_cell.length_b   1.000
_cell.length_c   1.000
_cell.angle_alpha   90.00
_cell.angle_beta   90.00
_cell.angle_gamma   90.00
#
_symmetry.space_group_name_H-M   'P 1'
#
loop_
_entity.id
_entity.type
_entity.pdbx_description
1 polymer ?
#
loop_
_entity_poly.entity_id
_entity_poly.type
_entity_poly.pdbx_seq_one_letter_code
_entity_poly.pdbx_strand_id
1 'polypeptide(L)'
;MQQSARDHRAARCRVPQRDALAGLTPVVADWLGKRWVMRLRDEADRVTRYVGVLDAAREHAAVAQQELTRHLPDRMNRRVYVLSVVAAIFLPLRLLTGLLGINVGGIPLTDNLLGFGTIVALRVALTPAQVIVFRWRKWFEAGQCATRGPRGRQKARRPLQQIDDKTSGACGVDQG
;
A
#
# COMPACT_ATOMS: atom_id res chain seq x y z
N MET A 1 -6.48 9.61 7.72
CA MET A 1 -6.64 8.72 8.90
C MET A 1 -8.09 8.48 9.34
N GLN A 2 -9.08 9.34 9.01
CA GLN A 2 -10.48 9.13 9.44
C GLN A 2 -11.21 7.93 8.77
N GLN A 3 -10.78 7.49 7.57
CA GLN A 3 -11.42 6.39 6.83
C GLN A 3 -11.23 5.01 7.50
N SER A 4 -10.02 4.72 7.99
CA SER A 4 -9.68 3.43 8.64
C SER A 4 -10.45 3.20 9.96
N ALA A 5 -10.71 4.27 10.72
CA ALA A 5 -11.50 4.19 11.95
C ALA A 5 -13.00 3.91 11.69
N ARG A 6 -13.57 4.36 10.56
CA ARG A 6 -14.96 4.06 10.18
C ARG A 6 -15.10 2.61 9.70
N ASP A 7 -14.13 2.11 8.94
CA ASP A 7 -14.17 0.74 8.44
C ASP A 7 -14.05 -0.31 9.54
N HIS A 8 -13.24 -0.04 10.57
CA HIS A 8 -13.16 -0.92 11.75
C HIS A 8 -14.46 -0.97 12.55
N ARG A 9 -15.20 0.13 12.68
CA ARG A 9 -16.51 0.13 13.35
C ARG A 9 -17.53 -0.70 12.58
N ALA A 10 -17.61 -0.52 11.27
CA ALA A 10 -18.55 -1.25 10.41
C ALA A 10 -18.25 -2.76 10.29
N ALA A 11 -16.99 -3.18 10.44
CA ALA A 11 -16.62 -4.59 10.51
C ALA A 11 -16.95 -5.19 11.89
N ARG A 12 -16.70 -4.43 12.96
CA ARG A 12 -16.93 -4.88 14.35
C ARG A 12 -18.41 -5.02 14.70
N CYS A 13 -19.31 -4.30 14.04
CA CYS A 13 -20.77 -4.42 14.29
C CYS A 13 -21.43 -5.59 13.54
N ARG A 14 -20.82 -6.11 12.47
CA ARG A 14 -21.46 -7.12 11.59
C ARG A 14 -21.59 -8.49 12.23
N VAL A 15 -20.52 -8.95 12.88
CA VAL A 15 -20.49 -10.24 13.62
C VAL A 15 -21.52 -10.27 14.75
N PRO A 16 -21.55 -9.30 15.70
CA PRO A 16 -22.52 -9.31 16.77
C PRO A 16 -23.96 -9.09 16.29
N GLN A 17 -24.19 -8.41 15.16
CA GLN A 17 -25.54 -8.25 14.60
C GLN A 17 -26.05 -9.55 13.99
N ARG A 18 -25.19 -10.32 13.30
CA ARG A 18 -25.51 -11.67 12.81
C ARG A 18 -25.83 -12.61 13.97
N ASP A 19 -24.98 -12.60 15.00
CA ASP A 19 -25.09 -13.50 16.14
C ASP A 19 -26.31 -13.13 17.02
N ALA A 20 -26.67 -11.85 17.13
CA ALA A 20 -27.90 -11.40 17.77
C ALA A 20 -29.17 -11.82 17.01
N LEU A 21 -29.18 -11.74 15.68
CA LEU A 21 -30.31 -12.23 14.87
C LEU A 21 -30.49 -13.75 15.02
N ALA A 22 -29.38 -14.49 15.02
CA ALA A 22 -29.40 -15.94 15.24
C ALA A 22 -29.90 -16.30 16.66
N GLY A 23 -29.52 -15.52 17.68
CA GLY A 23 -29.93 -15.72 19.07
C GLY A 23 -31.38 -15.34 19.38
N LEU A 24 -31.98 -14.38 18.66
CA LEU A 24 -33.37 -13.96 18.86
C LEU A 24 -34.39 -14.94 18.26
N THR A 25 -34.01 -15.66 17.21
CA THR A 25 -34.91 -16.60 16.50
C THR A 25 -35.56 -17.66 17.42
N PRO A 26 -34.83 -18.35 18.33
CA PRO A 26 -35.45 -19.31 19.25
C PRO A 26 -36.28 -18.68 20.37
N VAL A 27 -35.93 -17.47 20.83
CA VAL A 27 -36.67 -16.76 21.90
C VAL A 27 -38.02 -16.26 21.41
N VAL A 28 -38.07 -15.81 20.16
CA VAL A 28 -39.28 -15.30 19.51
C VAL A 28 -40.18 -16.45 19.04
N ALA A 29 -39.65 -17.68 18.91
CA ALA A 29 -40.40 -18.86 18.47
C ALA A 29 -41.48 -19.34 19.44
N ASP A 30 -41.36 -19.00 20.72
CA ASP A 30 -42.33 -19.38 21.75
C ASP A 30 -43.60 -18.51 21.67
N TRP A 31 -43.49 -17.28 21.17
CA TRP A 31 -44.60 -16.32 21.00
C TRP A 31 -45.15 -16.25 19.57
N LEU A 32 -44.35 -16.62 18.56
CA LEU A 32 -44.75 -16.59 17.15
C LEU A 32 -45.07 -17.99 16.64
N GLY A 33 -46.24 -18.17 16.02
CA GLY A 33 -46.62 -19.45 15.41
C GLY A 33 -45.58 -19.96 14.39
N LYS A 34 -45.41 -21.29 14.28
CA LYS A 34 -44.37 -21.98 13.49
C LYS A 34 -44.10 -21.39 12.10
N ARG A 35 -45.14 -20.95 11.38
CA ARG A 35 -45.03 -20.34 10.04
C ARG A 35 -44.28 -18.99 10.02
N TRP A 36 -44.37 -18.21 11.10
CA TRP A 36 -43.66 -16.93 11.21
C TRP A 36 -42.20 -17.12 11.62
N VAL A 37 -41.91 -18.09 12.48
CA VAL A 37 -40.53 -18.48 12.85
C VAL A 37 -39.75 -18.93 11.63
N MET A 38 -40.37 -19.75 10.78
CA MET A 38 -39.73 -20.24 9.56
C MET A 38 -39.42 -19.10 8.57
N ARG A 39 -40.33 -18.13 8.42
CA ARG A 39 -40.09 -16.92 7.62
C ARG A 39 -39.00 -16.03 8.19
N LEU A 40 -38.96 -15.84 9.51
CA LEU A 40 -37.90 -15.09 10.19
C LEU A 40 -36.53 -15.74 9.99
N ARG A 41 -36.47 -17.07 10.04
CA ARG A 41 -35.24 -17.83 9.84
C ARG A 41 -34.74 -17.73 8.39
N ASP A 42 -35.64 -17.82 7.41
CA ASP A 42 -35.31 -17.58 6.01
C ASP A 42 -34.74 -16.16 5.79
N GLU A 43 -35.32 -15.14 6.43
CA GLU A 43 -34.77 -13.77 6.35
C GLU A 43 -33.43 -13.63 7.07
N ALA A 44 -33.26 -14.26 8.22
CA ALA A 44 -31.99 -14.27 8.95
C ALA A 44 -30.87 -14.94 8.13
N ASP A 45 -31.19 -16.03 7.44
CA ASP A 45 -30.27 -16.72 6.55
C ASP A 45 -29.93 -15.87 5.32
N ARG A 46 -30.91 -15.14 4.74
CA ARG A 46 -30.67 -14.17 3.67
C ARG A 46 -29.71 -13.06 4.11
N VAL A 47 -29.95 -12.45 5.27
CA VAL A 47 -29.07 -11.40 5.82
C VAL A 47 -27.66 -11.93 6.07
N THR A 48 -27.55 -13.14 6.64
CA THR A 48 -26.26 -13.79 6.88
C THR A 48 -25.49 -14.01 5.58
N ARG A 49 -26.16 -14.47 4.52
CA ARG A 49 -25.55 -14.64 3.20
C ARG A 49 -25.07 -13.30 2.63
N TYR A 50 -25.86 -12.23 2.73
CA TYR A 50 -25.46 -10.91 2.24
C TYR A 50 -24.27 -10.33 3.01
N VAL A 51 -24.22 -10.51 4.33
CA VAL A 51 -23.06 -10.11 5.15
C VAL A 51 -21.80 -10.83 4.66
N GLY A 52 -21.88 -12.13 4.38
CA GLY A 52 -20.75 -12.89 3.83
C GLY A 52 -20.27 -12.37 2.47
N VAL A 53 -21.19 -12.02 1.56
CA VAL A 53 -20.82 -11.45 0.25
C VAL A 53 -20.14 -10.09 0.40
N LEU A 54 -20.63 -9.23 1.31
CA LEU A 54 -20.03 -7.94 1.59
C LEU A 54 -18.63 -8.05 2.22
N ASP A 55 -18.42 -9.05 3.07
CA ASP A 55 -17.12 -9.30 3.70
C ASP A 55 -16.11 -9.81 2.66
N ALA A 56 -16.51 -10.72 1.77
CA ALA A 56 -15.68 -11.15 0.64
C ALA A 56 -15.32 -9.98 -0.28
N ALA A 57 -16.29 -9.14 -0.65
CA ALA A 57 -16.03 -7.95 -1.48
C ALA A 57 -15.06 -6.96 -0.80
N ARG A 58 -15.15 -6.80 0.52
CA ARG A 58 -14.21 -5.98 1.30
C ARG A 58 -12.81 -6.55 1.28
N GLU A 59 -12.66 -7.86 1.43
CA GLU A 59 -11.34 -8.51 1.39
C GLU A 59 -10.68 -8.34 0.02
N HIS A 60 -11.43 -8.52 -1.06
CA HIS A 60 -10.94 -8.24 -2.41
C HIS A 60 -10.53 -6.77 -2.61
N ALA A 61 -11.31 -5.82 -2.08
CA ALA A 61 -10.98 -4.39 -2.15
C ALA A 61 -9.71 -4.05 -1.34
N ALA A 62 -9.52 -4.67 -0.17
CA ALA A 62 -8.33 -4.49 0.65
C ALA A 62 -7.07 -4.99 -0.07
N VAL A 63 -7.14 -6.14 -0.72
CA VAL A 63 -6.03 -6.67 -1.54
C VAL A 63 -5.72 -5.75 -2.72
N ALA A 64 -6.74 -5.24 -3.42
CA ALA A 64 -6.55 -4.29 -4.51
C ALA A 64 -5.88 -2.98 -4.03
N GLN A 65 -6.29 -2.46 -2.87
CA GLN A 65 -5.69 -1.27 -2.28
C GLN A 65 -4.23 -1.51 -1.88
N GLN A 66 -3.89 -2.68 -1.35
CA GLN A 66 -2.51 -3.05 -1.06
C GLN A 66 -1.65 -3.05 -2.32
N GLU A 67 -2.19 -3.53 -3.46
CA GLU A 67 -1.47 -3.51 -4.73
C GLU A 67 -1.24 -2.09 -5.26
N LEU A 68 -2.27 -1.23 -5.23
CA LEU A 68 -2.08 0.20 -5.57
C LEU A 68 -1.04 0.86 -4.67
N THR A 69 -1.07 0.56 -3.37
CA THR A 69 -0.14 1.11 -2.38
C THR A 69 1.30 0.63 -2.61
N ARG A 70 1.51 -0.55 -3.19
CA ARG A 70 2.84 -1.01 -3.60
C ARG A 70 3.44 -0.21 -4.77
N HIS A 71 2.61 0.37 -5.64
CA HIS A 71 3.08 1.14 -6.80
C HIS A 71 3.37 2.63 -6.49
N LEU A 72 2.78 3.18 -5.43
CA LEU A 72 3.04 4.55 -4.96
C LEU A 72 4.50 4.84 -4.53
N PRO A 73 5.19 3.97 -3.73
CA PRO A 73 6.55 4.25 -3.28
C PRO A 73 7.56 4.32 -4.41
N ASP A 74 7.38 3.56 -5.50
CA ASP A 74 8.31 3.57 -6.64
C ASP A 74 8.39 4.95 -7.31
N ARG A 75 7.25 5.65 -7.42
CA ARG A 75 7.20 7.00 -8.00
C ARG A 75 7.69 8.07 -7.02
N MET A 76 7.39 7.92 -5.74
CA MET A 76 7.86 8.86 -4.70
C MET A 76 9.36 8.79 -4.51
N ASN A 77 9.93 7.58 -4.47
CA ASN A 77 11.36 7.38 -4.28
C ASN A 77 12.18 8.02 -5.42
N ARG A 78 11.71 7.94 -6.67
CA ARG A 78 12.40 8.56 -7.80
C ARG A 78 12.45 10.09 -7.73
N ARG A 79 11.36 10.72 -7.30
CA ARG A 79 11.29 12.19 -7.17
C ARG A 79 12.22 12.67 -6.06
N VAL A 80 12.13 12.09 -4.87
CA VAL A 80 13.01 12.42 -3.73
C VAL A 80 14.47 12.19 -4.10
N TYR A 81 14.78 11.09 -4.78
CA TYR A 81 16.13 10.79 -5.25
C TYR A 81 16.72 11.89 -6.14
N VAL A 82 15.97 12.40 -7.12
CA VAL A 82 16.42 13.49 -7.98
C VAL A 82 16.68 14.76 -7.17
N LEU A 83 15.77 15.10 -6.25
CA LEU A 83 15.95 16.27 -5.36
C LEU A 83 17.20 16.12 -4.48
N SER A 84 17.49 14.92 -3.96
CA SER A 84 18.69 14.66 -3.15
C SER A 84 19.99 14.77 -3.96
N VAL A 85 20.03 14.26 -5.20
CA VAL A 85 21.20 14.38 -6.08
C VAL A 85 21.49 15.85 -6.40
N VAL A 86 20.45 16.61 -6.73
CA VAL A 86 20.54 18.06 -6.96
C VAL A 86 21.08 18.77 -5.71
N ALA A 87 20.51 18.50 -4.53
CA ALA A 87 20.96 19.10 -3.27
C ALA A 87 22.42 18.75 -2.95
N ALA A 88 22.87 17.52 -3.20
CA ALA A 88 24.25 17.08 -2.96
C ALA A 88 25.27 17.84 -3.82
N ILE A 89 24.90 18.26 -5.04
CA ILE A 89 25.75 19.09 -5.92
C ILE A 89 25.76 20.54 -5.45
N PHE A 90 24.59 21.09 -5.11
CA PHE A 90 24.45 22.50 -4.73
C PHE A 90 24.91 22.82 -3.31
N LEU A 91 24.88 21.86 -2.38
CA LEU A 91 25.32 22.07 -1.00
C LEU A 91 26.81 22.48 -0.88
N PRO A 92 27.78 21.77 -1.49
CA PRO A 92 29.16 22.22 -1.47
C PRO A 92 29.28 23.56 -2.20
N LEU A 93 28.68 23.71 -3.39
CA LEU A 93 28.76 24.94 -4.17
C LEU A 93 28.33 26.17 -3.34
N ARG A 94 27.12 26.11 -2.74
CA ARG A 94 26.55 27.15 -1.88
C ARG A 94 27.40 27.47 -0.65
N LEU A 95 28.09 26.47 -0.08
CA LEU A 95 28.96 26.69 1.06
C LEU A 95 30.18 27.58 0.74
N LEU A 96 30.72 27.62 -0.50
CA LEU A 96 31.86 28.54 -0.80
C LEU A 96 31.27 29.87 -1.13
N THR A 97 30.22 29.89 -1.95
CA THR A 97 29.67 31.19 -2.35
C THR A 97 29.23 31.95 -1.10
N GLY A 98 28.78 31.23 -0.06
CA GLY A 98 28.64 31.76 1.30
C GLY A 98 29.97 32.15 1.95
N LEU A 99 30.94 31.23 2.07
CA LEU A 99 32.23 31.45 2.74
C LEU A 99 33.14 32.52 2.09
N LEU A 100 33.05 32.72 0.78
CA LEU A 100 33.75 33.76 0.02
C LEU A 100 32.96 35.08 -0.01
N GLY A 101 31.65 35.01 0.21
CA GLY A 101 30.75 36.17 0.25
C GLY A 101 30.74 36.85 1.61
N ILE A 102 31.00 36.12 2.70
CA ILE A 102 31.40 36.74 3.96
C ILE A 102 32.80 37.32 3.75
N ASN A 103 32.95 38.62 3.95
CA ASN A 103 34.20 39.36 3.77
C ASN A 103 35.17 39.04 4.93
N VAL A 104 35.47 37.75 5.14
CA VAL A 104 36.42 37.28 6.16
C VAL A 104 37.82 37.63 5.66
N GLY A 105 38.35 38.73 6.17
CA GLY A 105 39.77 39.02 6.08
C GLY A 105 40.58 37.87 6.67
N GLY A 106 41.60 37.40 5.95
CA GLY A 106 42.46 36.31 6.38
C GLY A 106 41.92 34.91 6.09
N ILE A 107 41.53 34.64 4.84
CA ILE A 107 41.44 33.24 4.38
C ILE A 107 42.87 32.68 4.44
N PRO A 108 43.14 31.59 5.18
CA PRO A 108 44.47 31.01 5.27
C PRO A 108 44.84 30.37 3.94
N LEU A 109 45.29 31.21 3.00
CA LEU A 109 45.79 30.97 1.64
C LEU A 109 45.80 32.24 0.76
N THR A 110 45.44 33.43 1.27
CA THR A 110 45.49 34.69 0.50
C THR A 110 46.89 35.18 0.18
N ASP A 111 47.89 34.79 0.97
CA ASP A 111 49.25 35.31 0.85
C ASP A 111 50.08 34.58 -0.23
N ASN A 112 49.53 33.50 -0.81
CA ASN A 112 50.13 32.77 -1.93
C ASN A 112 49.22 32.86 -3.16
N LEU A 113 49.76 33.19 -4.33
CA LEU A 113 49.02 33.22 -5.62
C LEU A 113 48.28 31.89 -5.91
N LEU A 114 48.72 30.77 -5.34
CA LEU A 114 48.15 29.44 -5.54
C LEU A 114 46.94 29.12 -4.65
N GLY A 115 46.65 29.95 -3.64
CA GLY A 115 45.67 29.59 -2.61
C GLY A 115 44.22 29.54 -3.08
N PHE A 116 43.85 30.44 -3.98
CA PHE A 116 42.56 30.38 -4.67
C PHE A 116 42.44 29.08 -5.48
N GLY A 117 43.51 28.70 -6.19
CA GLY A 117 43.56 27.48 -7.01
C GLY A 117 43.38 26.20 -6.18
N THR A 118 44.00 26.13 -5.00
CA THR A 118 43.87 24.97 -4.10
C THR A 118 42.46 24.78 -3.53
N ILE A 119 41.75 25.86 -3.19
CA ILE A 119 40.37 25.77 -2.69
C ILE A 119 39.44 25.31 -3.82
N VAL A 120 39.61 25.86 -5.02
CA VAL A 120 38.86 25.43 -6.22
C VAL A 120 39.18 23.98 -6.58
N ALA A 121 40.44 23.57 -6.51
CA ALA A 121 40.85 22.18 -6.77
C ALA A 121 40.26 21.22 -5.75
N LEU A 122 40.27 21.57 -4.46
CA LEU A 122 39.66 20.76 -3.39
C LEU A 122 38.17 20.57 -3.64
N ARG A 123 37.46 21.60 -4.13
CA ARG A 123 36.03 21.50 -4.48
C ARG A 123 35.76 20.59 -5.65
N VAL A 124 36.52 20.80 -6.72
CA VAL A 124 36.41 20.00 -7.93
C VAL A 124 36.80 18.55 -7.65
N ALA A 125 37.62 18.28 -6.63
CA ALA A 125 37.91 16.93 -6.14
C ALA A 125 36.81 16.36 -5.22
N LEU A 126 36.23 17.17 -4.33
CA LEU A 126 35.24 16.73 -3.36
C LEU A 126 33.91 16.31 -4.02
N THR A 127 33.46 17.03 -5.05
CA THR A 127 32.23 16.69 -5.80
C THR A 127 32.27 15.30 -6.46
N PRO A 128 33.28 14.94 -7.28
CA PRO A 128 33.39 13.60 -7.82
C PRO A 128 33.71 12.57 -6.73
N ALA A 129 34.46 12.92 -5.68
CA ALA A 129 34.69 12.00 -4.55
C ALA A 129 33.36 11.60 -3.89
N GLN A 130 32.43 12.53 -3.69
CA GLN A 130 31.08 12.23 -3.20
C GLN A 130 30.33 11.31 -4.17
N VAL A 131 30.36 11.60 -5.47
CA VAL A 131 29.72 10.75 -6.50
C VAL A 131 30.33 9.34 -6.55
N ILE A 132 31.65 9.22 -6.40
CA ILE A 132 32.39 7.96 -6.36
C ILE A 132 32.01 7.17 -5.11
N VAL A 133 31.96 7.80 -3.94
CA VAL A 133 31.50 7.18 -2.69
C VAL A 133 30.05 6.71 -2.81
N PHE A 134 29.16 7.51 -3.40
CA PHE A 134 27.77 7.11 -3.67
C PHE A 134 27.68 5.93 -4.66
N ARG A 135 28.56 5.86 -5.66
CA ARG A 135 28.69 4.72 -6.58
C ARG A 135 29.24 3.48 -5.88
N TRP A 136 30.26 3.61 -5.03
CA TRP A 136 30.91 2.48 -4.36
C TRP A 136 30.05 1.86 -3.27
N ARG A 137 29.24 2.67 -2.56
CA ARG A 137 28.23 2.17 -1.62
C ARG A 137 27.01 1.53 -2.31
N LYS A 138 27.07 1.27 -3.63
CA LYS A 138 26.04 0.58 -4.45
C LYS A 138 24.62 1.17 -4.31
N TRP A 139 24.50 2.44 -3.92
CA TRP A 139 23.19 3.08 -3.75
C TRP A 139 22.41 3.20 -5.07
N PHE A 140 23.11 3.23 -6.20
CA PHE A 140 22.49 3.20 -7.53
C PHE A 140 21.88 1.84 -7.89
N GLU A 141 22.31 0.72 -7.30
CA GLU A 141 21.73 -0.61 -7.54
C GLU A 141 20.47 -0.85 -6.69
N ALA A 142 20.39 -0.25 -5.50
CA ALA A 142 19.21 -0.35 -4.63
C ALA A 142 17.98 0.41 -5.17
N GLY A 143 18.17 1.39 -6.05
CA GLY A 143 17.08 2.13 -6.71
C GLY A 143 16.59 1.51 -8.03
N GLN A 144 17.21 0.43 -8.52
CA GLN A 144 16.88 -0.20 -9.82
C GLN A 144 16.01 -1.46 -9.70
N CYS A 145 15.64 -1.89 -8.49
CA CYS A 145 14.68 -2.99 -8.33
C CYS A 145 13.21 -2.61 -8.64
N ALA A 146 12.91 -1.37 -9.05
CA ALA A 146 11.55 -0.90 -9.29
C ALA A 146 11.15 -0.72 -10.77
N THR A 147 12.03 -0.97 -11.75
CA THR A 147 11.69 -0.85 -13.19
C THR A 147 11.62 -2.17 -13.95
N ARG A 148 11.89 -3.31 -13.29
CA ARG A 148 11.56 -4.61 -13.86
C ARG A 148 10.11 -4.94 -13.52
N GLY A 149 9.18 -4.28 -14.19
CA GLY A 149 7.76 -4.63 -14.13
C GLY A 149 7.59 -6.13 -14.37
N PRO A 150 6.62 -6.78 -13.71
CA PRO A 150 6.43 -8.22 -13.82
C PRO A 150 6.10 -8.53 -15.29
N ARG A 151 7.11 -9.03 -16.01
CA ARG A 151 6.97 -9.50 -17.38
C ARG A 151 5.97 -10.65 -17.31
N GLY A 152 4.79 -10.41 -17.88
CA GLY A 152 3.59 -11.21 -17.70
C GLY A 152 3.84 -12.71 -17.70
N ARG A 153 3.50 -13.35 -16.57
CA ARG A 153 2.96 -14.72 -16.58
C ARG A 153 1.45 -14.62 -16.40
N GLN A 154 0.78 -14.11 -17.41
CA GLN A 154 -0.58 -14.56 -17.73
C GLN A 154 -0.45 -15.97 -18.32
N LYS A 155 -0.28 -16.99 -17.47
CA LYS A 155 -0.61 -18.37 -17.84
C LYS A 155 -1.13 -19.09 -16.61
N ALA A 156 -2.31 -19.67 -16.80
CA ALA A 156 -3.12 -20.46 -15.88
C ALA A 156 -3.91 -19.63 -14.84
N ARG A 157 -5.24 -19.68 -14.74
CA ARG A 157 -6.30 -20.51 -15.34
C ARG A 157 -7.63 -19.72 -15.18
N ARG A 158 -8.48 -19.72 -16.22
CA ARG A 158 -9.92 -19.39 -16.14
C ARG A 158 -10.66 -20.40 -15.23
N PRO A 159 -11.98 -20.28 -15.01
CA PRO A 159 -12.72 -19.17 -14.41
C PRO A 159 -13.52 -19.66 -13.17
N LEU A 160 -13.97 -18.72 -12.35
CA LEU A 160 -15.04 -18.94 -11.38
C LEU A 160 -16.36 -19.13 -12.14
N GLN A 161 -16.67 -20.37 -12.51
CA GLN A 161 -18.02 -20.78 -12.89
C GLN A 161 -18.24 -22.26 -12.55
N GLN A 162 -18.47 -22.50 -11.26
CA GLN A 162 -19.10 -23.72 -10.77
C GLN A 162 -20.13 -23.29 -9.71
N ILE A 163 -21.13 -22.56 -10.17
CA ILE A 163 -22.43 -22.45 -9.52
C ILE A 163 -23.40 -22.70 -10.66
N ASP A 164 -23.77 -23.96 -10.83
CA ASP A 164 -24.97 -24.48 -11.49
C ASP A 164 -24.70 -25.97 -11.74
N ASP A 165 -25.18 -26.81 -10.81
CA ASP A 165 -25.98 -28.01 -11.09
C ASP A 165 -26.04 -28.92 -9.85
N LYS A 166 -26.87 -28.55 -8.87
CA LYS A 166 -27.36 -29.50 -7.84
C LYS A 166 -28.73 -29.08 -7.31
N THR A 167 -29.64 -28.81 -8.22
CA THR A 167 -31.08 -28.66 -7.95
C THR A 167 -31.87 -29.22 -9.11
N SER A 168 -31.84 -30.55 -9.26
CA SER A 168 -32.92 -31.34 -9.86
C SER A 168 -32.66 -32.82 -9.58
N GLY A 169 -33.65 -33.51 -9.00
CA GLY A 169 -33.65 -34.98 -8.95
C GLY A 169 -33.75 -35.67 -7.59
N ALA A 170 -34.34 -35.05 -6.56
CA ALA A 170 -34.79 -35.77 -5.38
C ALA A 170 -36.25 -35.40 -5.05
N CYS A 171 -37.14 -35.74 -5.98
CA CYS A 171 -38.56 -35.92 -5.70
C CYS A 171 -38.85 -37.41 -5.97
N GLY A 172 -38.55 -38.25 -4.99
CA GLY A 172 -38.92 -39.66 -4.97
C GLY A 172 -40.14 -39.81 -4.08
N VAL A 173 -41.30 -39.78 -4.73
CA VAL A 173 -42.62 -40.09 -4.17
C VAL A 173 -42.79 -41.61 -4.19
N ASP A 174 -43.44 -42.11 -3.14
CA ASP A 174 -44.06 -43.42 -3.02
C ASP A 174 -44.63 -43.99 -4.34
N GLN A 175 -44.30 -45.25 -4.63
CA GLN A 175 -45.20 -46.22 -5.27
C GLN A 175 -44.56 -47.63 -5.21
N GLY A 176 -45.19 -48.53 -4.46
CA GLY A 176 -44.81 -49.93 -4.31
C GLY A 176 -45.29 -50.51 -2.98
#